data_AF-A0A8S4G5Y1-F1
#
_entry.id   AF-A0A8S4G5Y1-F1
#
_cell.length_a   1.000
_cell.length_b   1.000
_cell.length_c   1.000
_cell.angle_alpha   90.00
_cell.angle_beta   90.00
_cell.angle_gamma   90.00
#
_symmetry.space_group_name_H-M   'P 1'
#
loop_
_entity.id
_entity.type
_entity.pdbx_description
1 polymer ?
#
loop_
_entity_poly.entity_id
_entity_poly.type
_entity_poly.pdbx_seq_one_letter_code
_entity_poly.pdbx_strand_id
1 'polypeptide(L)'
;MKVGLLVATKLGVKLDERDIVSAERVGPRHRSGRASGESGEGAGAGGSAERPRPLVVRVTRRALKDELIKSTRVRREGTTADLGLSAAPRPFYVNDRLTKTNRLLFNRAREAKKQLHWRFVCTKQGRVYARQEEGKARHWIRSEGDLTRVSVQPCCLEYVGL
;
A
#
# COMPACT_ATOMS: atom_id res chain seq x y z
N MET A 1 -20.27 -2.78 -5.66
CA MET A 1 -19.44 -4.01 -5.59
C MET A 1 -18.65 -4.31 -6.87
N LYS A 2 -19.18 -4.06 -8.07
CA LYS A 2 -18.58 -4.46 -9.37
C LYS A 2 -17.11 -4.08 -9.60
N VAL A 3 -16.64 -2.91 -9.15
CA VAL A 3 -15.26 -2.44 -9.39
C VAL A 3 -14.20 -3.36 -8.78
N GLY A 4 -14.46 -3.96 -7.61
CA GLY A 4 -13.50 -4.86 -6.96
C GLY A 4 -13.25 -6.14 -7.76
N LEU A 5 -14.31 -6.72 -8.35
CA LEU A 5 -14.21 -7.89 -9.21
C LEU A 5 -13.45 -7.58 -10.49
N LEU A 6 -13.79 -6.46 -11.15
CA LEU A 6 -13.11 -6.02 -12.39
C LEU A 6 -11.59 -5.87 -12.18
N VAL A 7 -11.19 -5.27 -11.06
CA VAL A 7 -9.78 -5.15 -10.69
C VAL A 7 -9.14 -6.52 -10.49
N ALA A 8 -9.80 -7.45 -9.79
CA ALA A 8 -9.28 -8.81 -9.59
C ALA A 8 -9.08 -9.56 -10.91
N THR A 9 -10.07 -9.50 -11.81
CA THR A 9 -9.98 -10.10 -13.16
C THR A 9 -8.83 -9.52 -13.95
N LYS A 10 -8.65 -8.19 -13.96
CA LYS A 10 -7.50 -7.54 -14.63
C LYS A 10 -6.16 -7.97 -14.04
N LEU A 11 -6.11 -8.14 -12.71
CA LEU A 11 -4.93 -8.66 -12.01
C LEU A 11 -4.72 -10.17 -12.19
N GLY A 12 -5.63 -10.88 -12.86
CA GLY A 12 -5.54 -12.32 -13.10
C GLY A 12 -5.82 -13.17 -11.87
N VAL A 13 -6.52 -12.63 -10.89
CA VAL A 13 -6.92 -13.34 -9.67
C VAL A 13 -8.40 -13.71 -9.79
N LYS A 14 -8.72 -14.98 -9.57
CA LYS A 14 -10.11 -15.44 -9.52
C LYS A 14 -10.74 -14.95 -8.22
N LEU A 15 -11.74 -14.08 -8.33
CA LEU A 15 -12.47 -13.52 -7.20
C LEU A 15 -13.97 -13.57 -7.52
N ASP A 16 -14.72 -14.30 -6.70
CA ASP A 16 -16.17 -14.40 -6.82
C ASP A 16 -16.88 -13.42 -5.88
N GLU A 17 -18.16 -13.14 -6.12
CA GLU A 17 -18.95 -12.25 -5.26
C GLU A 17 -19.01 -12.75 -3.81
N ARG A 18 -19.02 -14.07 -3.62
CA ARG A 18 -19.04 -14.74 -2.31
C ARG A 18 -17.78 -14.50 -1.49
N ASP A 19 -16.67 -14.18 -2.16
CA ASP A 19 -15.40 -13.89 -1.50
C ASP A 19 -15.34 -12.46 -0.94
N ILE A 20 -16.32 -11.60 -1.26
CA ILE A 20 -16.37 -10.23 -0.80
C ILE A 20 -17.30 -10.15 0.42
N VAL A 21 -16.70 -9.86 1.58
CA VAL A 21 -17.44 -9.62 2.82
C VAL A 21 -18.06 -8.22 2.84
N SER A 22 -17.31 -7.22 2.40
CA SER A 22 -17.81 -5.85 2.29
C SER A 22 -17.03 -5.03 1.28
N ALA A 23 -17.67 -4.05 0.66
CA ALA A 23 -17.04 -3.11 -0.26
C ALA A 23 -17.65 -1.72 -0.10
N GLU A 24 -16.89 -0.78 0.46
CA GLU A 24 -17.38 0.56 0.81
C GLU A 24 -16.36 1.65 0.45
N ARG A 25 -16.86 2.84 0.11
CA ARG A 25 -16.00 4.01 -0.07
C ARG A 25 -15.78 4.69 1.28
N VAL A 26 -14.52 4.86 1.66
CA VAL A 26 -14.11 5.39 2.98
C VAL A 26 -13.54 6.79 2.84
N GLY A 27 -13.69 7.60 3.89
CA GLY A 27 -13.20 8.97 3.96
C GLY A 27 -14.31 10.01 3.76
N PRO A 28 -13.99 11.29 4.00
CA PRO A 28 -14.95 12.39 3.89
C PRO A 28 -15.67 12.35 2.55
N ARG A 29 -17.01 12.39 2.58
CA ARG A 29 -17.80 12.63 1.37
C ARG A 29 -17.47 14.05 0.93
N HIS A 30 -16.80 14.17 -0.19
CA HIS A 30 -16.82 15.45 -0.86
C HIS A 30 -18.27 15.71 -1.24
N ARG A 31 -18.87 16.72 -0.62
CA ARG A 31 -20.22 17.15 -0.96
C ARG A 31 -20.11 17.78 -2.34
N SER A 32 -20.59 17.07 -3.35
CA SER A 32 -20.90 17.67 -4.64
C SER A 32 -21.98 18.74 -4.38
N GLY A 33 -21.55 19.97 -4.15
CA GLY A 33 -22.44 21.08 -3.81
C GLY A 33 -21.98 21.94 -2.63
N ARG A 34 -20.82 22.58 -2.73
CA ARG A 34 -20.66 23.96 -2.27
C ARG A 34 -19.51 24.61 -3.05
N ALA A 35 -19.79 25.80 -3.55
CA ALA A 35 -18.92 26.59 -4.39
C ALA A 35 -17.50 26.75 -3.81
N SER A 36 -16.52 26.83 -4.72
CA SER A 36 -15.24 27.54 -4.63
C SER A 36 -14.83 28.04 -3.24
N GLY A 37 -13.76 27.45 -2.69
CA GLY A 37 -13.10 27.94 -1.47
C GLY A 37 -11.86 27.13 -1.12
N GLU A 38 -10.76 27.45 -1.79
CA GLU A 38 -9.37 27.51 -1.29
C GLU A 38 -8.59 26.28 -0.78
N SER A 39 -7.46 26.08 -1.46
CA SER A 39 -6.13 25.58 -1.06
C SER A 39 -5.99 24.25 -0.31
N GLY A 40 -5.50 23.27 -1.07
CA GLY A 40 -4.70 22.16 -0.54
C GLY A 40 -3.77 21.67 -1.63
N GLU A 41 -2.60 22.30 -1.77
CA GLU A 41 -1.53 21.82 -2.65
C GLU A 41 -1.06 20.43 -2.18
N GLY A 42 -1.33 19.43 -3.01
CA GLY A 42 -1.00 18.04 -2.75
C GLY A 42 -0.86 17.26 -4.05
N ALA A 43 0.33 17.40 -4.66
CA ALA A 43 0.90 16.69 -5.81
C ALA A 43 0.11 15.53 -6.46
N GLY A 44 -0.20 15.69 -7.75
CA GLY A 44 -0.52 14.59 -8.67
C GLY A 44 -1.27 15.06 -9.92
N ALA A 45 -0.60 15.04 -11.07
CA ALA A 45 -1.07 15.55 -12.36
C ALA A 45 -2.42 14.95 -12.84
N GLY A 46 -3.29 15.82 -13.36
CA GLY A 46 -4.42 15.46 -14.23
C GLY A 46 -5.79 15.96 -13.78
N GLY A 47 -6.16 17.16 -14.23
CA GLY A 47 -7.53 17.67 -14.42
C GLY A 47 -8.51 17.64 -13.24
N SER A 48 -9.08 18.80 -12.93
CA SER A 48 -10.11 19.13 -11.92
C SER A 48 -11.42 18.30 -11.99
N ALA A 49 -11.31 16.97 -11.91
CA ALA A 49 -12.41 16.09 -11.58
C ALA A 49 -12.08 15.44 -10.23
N GLU A 50 -12.94 15.71 -9.26
CA GLU A 50 -12.87 15.27 -7.87
C GLU A 50 -12.46 13.80 -7.78
N ARG A 51 -11.32 13.53 -7.12
CA ARG A 51 -10.80 12.17 -6.99
C ARG A 51 -11.82 11.32 -6.23
N PRO A 52 -12.25 10.17 -6.78
CA PRO A 52 -13.22 9.34 -6.10
C PRO A 52 -12.62 8.83 -4.78
N ARG A 53 -13.45 8.81 -3.73
CA ARG A 53 -13.07 8.30 -2.41
C ARG A 53 -12.48 6.88 -2.51
N PRO A 54 -11.45 6.54 -1.73
CA PRO A 54 -10.86 5.19 -1.71
C PRO A 54 -11.94 4.12 -1.51
N LEU A 55 -11.90 3.07 -2.34
CA LEU A 55 -12.72 1.88 -2.16
C LEU A 55 -11.96 0.91 -1.26
N VAL A 56 -12.57 0.51 -0.16
CA VAL A 56 -12.08 -0.55 0.71
C VAL A 56 -12.91 -1.78 0.44
N VAL A 57 -12.21 -2.88 0.13
CA VAL A 57 -12.81 -4.21 -0.03
C VAL A 57 -12.28 -5.11 1.08
N ARG A 58 -13.19 -5.73 1.82
CA ARG A 58 -12.89 -6.83 2.73
C ARG A 58 -13.20 -8.14 2.03
N VAL A 59 -12.22 -9.02 1.94
CA VAL A 59 -12.38 -10.37 1.39
C VAL A 59 -12.44 -11.41 2.51
N THR A 60 -13.05 -12.56 2.24
CA THR A 60 -13.24 -13.68 3.17
C THR A 60 -11.91 -14.30 3.57
N ARG A 61 -11.04 -14.57 2.58
CA ARG A 61 -9.80 -15.34 2.73
C ARG A 61 -8.58 -14.44 2.73
N ARG A 62 -7.71 -14.60 3.74
CA ARG A 62 -6.44 -13.86 3.83
C ARG A 62 -5.51 -14.18 2.66
N ALA A 63 -5.45 -15.44 2.24
CA ALA A 63 -4.64 -15.87 1.10
C ALA A 63 -5.03 -15.14 -0.19
N LEU A 64 -6.33 -14.97 -0.44
CA LEU A 64 -6.84 -14.25 -1.60
C LEU A 64 -6.44 -12.78 -1.58
N LYS A 65 -6.54 -12.12 -0.42
CA LYS A 65 -6.05 -10.74 -0.24
C LYS A 65 -4.55 -10.64 -0.57
N ASP A 66 -3.76 -11.57 -0.05
CA ASP A 66 -2.31 -11.56 -0.24
C ASP A 66 -1.93 -11.83 -1.70
N GLU A 67 -2.69 -12.68 -2.40
CA GLU A 67 -2.59 -12.91 -3.84
C GLU A 67 -2.91 -11.65 -4.65
N LEU A 68 -4.03 -10.97 -4.38
CA LEU A 68 -4.38 -9.70 -5.02
C LEU A 68 -3.25 -8.66 -4.89
N ILE A 69 -2.72 -8.48 -3.67
CA ILE A 69 -1.64 -7.53 -3.41
C ILE A 69 -0.35 -7.95 -4.13
N LYS A 70 -0.05 -9.26 -4.20
CA LYS A 70 1.10 -9.79 -4.94
C LYS A 70 0.96 -9.52 -6.44
N SER A 71 -0.18 -9.85 -7.03
CA SER A 71 -0.47 -9.67 -8.46
C SER A 71 -0.42 -8.21 -8.87
N THR A 72 -0.85 -7.29 -8.00
CA THR A 72 -0.75 -5.84 -8.27
C THR A 72 0.71 -5.38 -8.44
N ARG A 73 1.66 -5.97 -7.70
CA ARG A 73 3.08 -5.59 -7.81
C ARG A 73 3.74 -6.07 -9.09
N VAL A 74 3.21 -7.13 -9.67
CA VAL A 74 3.66 -7.72 -10.95
C VAL A 74 3.00 -6.99 -12.12
N ARG A 75 1.71 -6.65 -12.00
CA ARG A 75 0.90 -6.02 -13.06
C ARG A 75 0.60 -4.56 -12.71
N ARG A 76 1.65 -3.72 -12.67
CA ARG A 76 1.58 -2.33 -12.16
C ARG A 76 0.85 -1.35 -13.07
N GLU A 77 0.58 -1.71 -14.32
CA GLU A 77 0.16 -0.79 -15.38
C GLU A 77 -1.33 -0.95 -15.71
N GLY A 78 -2.18 -0.83 -14.69
CA GLY A 78 -3.64 -0.88 -14.85
C GLY A 78 -4.26 0.51 -14.85
N THR A 79 -5.07 0.81 -15.85
CA THR A 79 -5.89 2.03 -15.93
C THR A 79 -7.39 1.70 -15.76
N THR A 80 -8.20 2.71 -15.47
CA THR A 80 -9.66 2.57 -15.40
C THR A 80 -10.30 2.19 -16.74
N ALA A 81 -9.63 2.49 -17.86
CA ALA A 81 -10.08 2.06 -19.19
C ALA A 81 -10.01 0.53 -19.34
N ASP A 82 -8.98 -0.10 -18.76
CA ASP A 82 -8.86 -1.56 -18.72
C ASP A 82 -9.97 -2.26 -17.95
N LEU A 83 -10.72 -1.50 -17.13
CA LEU A 83 -11.85 -1.98 -16.34
C LEU A 83 -13.19 -1.73 -17.04
N GLY A 84 -13.19 -1.17 -18.26
CA GLY A 84 -14.41 -0.80 -18.99
C GLY A 84 -15.19 0.35 -18.37
N LEU A 85 -14.53 1.21 -17.59
CA LEU A 85 -15.17 2.38 -16.99
C LEU A 85 -15.20 3.54 -18.00
N SER A 86 -16.36 4.19 -18.16
CA SER A 86 -16.56 5.27 -19.15
C SER A 86 -15.85 6.59 -18.83
N ALA A 87 -15.23 6.69 -17.65
CA ALA A 87 -14.49 7.87 -17.24
C ALA A 87 -13.12 7.93 -17.93
N ALA A 88 -12.55 9.13 -18.01
CA ALA A 88 -11.19 9.33 -18.51
C ALA A 88 -10.20 8.32 -17.91
N PRO A 89 -9.30 7.70 -18.71
CA PRO A 89 -8.36 6.71 -18.22
C PRO A 89 -7.49 7.28 -17.10
N ARG A 90 -7.53 6.64 -15.93
CA ARG A 90 -6.71 7.01 -14.77
C ARG A 90 -6.02 5.76 -14.22
N PRO A 91 -4.77 5.86 -13.73
CA PRO A 91 -4.13 4.76 -13.05
C PRO A 91 -4.88 4.42 -11.75
N PHE A 92 -5.03 3.13 -11.45
CA PHE A 92 -5.55 2.69 -10.17
C PHE A 92 -4.46 1.99 -9.35
N TYR A 93 -4.63 2.03 -8.02
CA TYR A 93 -3.67 1.46 -7.08
C TYR A 93 -4.40 0.54 -6.10
N VAL A 94 -3.83 -0.63 -5.85
CA VAL A 94 -4.30 -1.56 -4.82
C VAL A 94 -3.25 -1.65 -3.71
N ASN A 95 -3.65 -1.28 -2.51
CA ASN A 95 -2.79 -1.26 -1.32
C ASN A 95 -3.40 -2.12 -0.21
N ASP A 96 -2.53 -2.68 0.63
CA ASP A 96 -2.97 -3.42 1.82
C ASP A 96 -3.46 -2.44 2.89
N ARG A 97 -4.61 -2.70 3.50
CA ARG A 97 -5.16 -1.83 4.56
C ARG A 97 -4.53 -2.17 5.90
N LEU A 98 -3.48 -1.44 6.24
CA LEU A 98 -2.79 -1.58 7.52
C LEU A 98 -3.66 -1.15 8.72
N THR A 99 -3.42 -1.77 9.88
CA THR A 99 -3.96 -1.35 11.18
C THR A 99 -3.42 0.04 11.56
N LYS A 100 -4.07 0.73 12.51
CA LYS A 100 -3.62 2.07 12.98
C LYS A 100 -2.15 2.04 13.42
N THR A 101 -1.79 1.05 14.23
CA THR A 101 -0.41 0.82 14.71
C THR A 101 0.56 0.60 13.56
N ASN A 102 0.23 -0.28 12.60
CA ASN A 102 1.13 -0.57 11.49
C ASN A 102 1.24 0.59 10.50
N ARG A 103 0.20 1.43 10.35
CA ARG A 103 0.30 2.69 9.60
C ARG A 103 1.29 3.65 10.25
N LEU A 104 1.22 3.81 11.58
CA LEU A 104 2.17 4.65 12.32
C LEU A 104 3.60 4.13 12.18
N LEU A 105 3.81 2.82 12.39
CA LEU A 105 5.12 2.19 12.21
C LEU A 105 5.63 2.31 10.77
N PHE A 106 4.76 2.18 9.77
CA PHE A 106 5.15 2.34 8.36
C PHE A 106 5.60 3.78 8.06
N ASN A 107 4.91 4.78 8.60
CA ASN A 107 5.29 6.18 8.44
C ASN A 107 6.65 6.46 9.11
N ARG A 108 6.80 6.07 10.38
CA ARG A 108 8.07 6.20 11.11
C ARG A 108 9.21 5.45 10.44
N ALA A 109 8.95 4.27 9.89
CA ALA A 109 9.95 3.53 9.12
C ALA A 109 10.38 4.26 7.85
N ARG A 110 9.48 4.98 7.17
CA ARG A 110 9.83 5.81 6.01
C ARG A 110 10.60 7.06 6.38
N GLU A 111 10.36 7.63 7.55
CA GLU A 111 11.15 8.74 8.10
C GLU A 111 12.55 8.26 8.49
N ALA A 112 12.62 7.18 9.27
CA ALA A 112 13.87 6.53 9.67
C ALA A 112 14.69 6.07 8.46
N LYS A 113 14.06 5.60 7.37
CA LYS A 113 14.73 5.30 6.10
C LYS A 113 15.58 6.48 5.60
N LYS A 114 15.08 7.71 5.70
CA LYS A 114 15.78 8.91 5.25
C LYS A 114 17.00 9.24 6.14
N GLN A 115 16.93 8.90 7.43
CA GLN A 115 17.95 9.20 8.43
C GLN A 115 19.01 8.10 8.56
N LEU A 116 18.61 6.84 8.43
CA LEU A 116 19.42 5.64 8.74
C LEU A 116 19.86 4.88 7.48
N HIS A 117 19.82 5.55 6.32
CA HIS A 117 20.26 5.03 5.01
C HIS A 117 19.69 3.65 4.62
N TRP A 118 18.47 3.30 5.05
CA TRP A 118 17.85 2.07 4.56
C TRP A 118 17.46 2.24 3.10
N ARG A 119 17.62 1.18 2.31
CA ARG A 119 17.25 1.22 0.90
C ARG A 119 15.78 0.92 0.69
N PHE A 120 15.18 0.03 1.48
CA PHE A 120 13.80 -0.41 1.25
C PHE A 120 12.95 -0.47 2.52
N VAL A 121 11.73 0.08 2.43
CA VAL A 121 10.66 -0.11 3.40
C VAL A 121 9.45 -0.61 2.64
N CYS A 122 8.85 -1.71 3.08
CA CYS A 122 7.77 -2.36 2.36
C CYS A 122 6.81 -3.06 3.31
N THR A 123 5.58 -3.25 2.86
CA THR A 123 4.57 -4.03 3.59
C THR A 123 4.42 -5.41 2.98
N LYS A 124 4.09 -6.41 3.81
CA LYS A 124 3.69 -7.74 3.34
C LYS A 124 2.76 -8.35 4.39
N GLN A 125 1.58 -8.82 3.98
CA GLN A 125 0.60 -9.47 4.87
C GLN A 125 0.23 -8.62 6.10
N GLY A 126 0.06 -7.31 5.91
CA GLY A 126 -0.23 -6.36 6.99
C GLY A 126 0.96 -5.99 7.88
N ARG A 127 2.14 -6.60 7.69
CA ARG A 127 3.36 -6.33 8.48
C ARG A 127 4.28 -5.35 7.75
N VAL A 128 5.02 -4.57 8.52
CA VAL A 128 6.01 -3.59 8.02
C VAL A 128 7.39 -4.23 8.06
N TYR A 129 8.12 -4.14 6.94
CA TYR A 129 9.48 -4.63 6.84
C TYR A 129 10.40 -3.53 6.35
N ALA A 130 11.63 -3.52 6.87
CA ALA A 130 12.72 -2.71 6.36
C ALA A 130 13.90 -3.60 5.94
N ARG A 131 14.65 -3.13 4.95
CA ARG A 131 15.86 -3.77 4.44
C ARG A 131 16.89 -2.68 4.16
N GLN A 132 18.10 -2.88 4.66
CA GLN A 132 19.19 -1.92 4.50
C GLN A 132 19.64 -1.85 3.04
N GLU A 133 19.93 -2.97 2.39
CA GLU A 133 20.48 -3.01 1.03
C GLU A 133 19.92 -4.18 0.21
N GLU A 134 20.23 -4.22 -1.08
CA GLU A 134 19.93 -5.39 -1.90
C GLU A 134 20.65 -6.64 -1.40
N GLY A 135 20.03 -7.81 -1.50
CA GLY A 135 20.57 -9.07 -0.96
C GLY A 135 20.44 -9.27 0.56
N LYS A 136 20.38 -8.20 1.38
CA LYS A 136 20.26 -8.34 2.84
C LYS A 136 18.89 -8.86 3.32
N ALA A 137 18.85 -9.38 4.54
CA ALA A 137 17.63 -9.85 5.16
C ALA A 137 16.60 -8.71 5.35
N ARG A 138 15.31 -9.08 5.32
CA ARG A 138 14.21 -8.16 5.64
C ARG A 138 13.88 -8.28 7.12
N HIS A 139 13.98 -7.16 7.84
CA HIS A 139 13.65 -7.09 9.27
C HIS A 139 12.19 -6.70 9.44
N TRP A 140 11.45 -7.45 10.27
CA TRP A 140 10.08 -7.11 10.63
C TRP A 140 10.09 -6.06 11.76
N ILE A 141 9.51 -4.89 11.48
CA ILE A 141 9.30 -3.83 12.46
C ILE A 141 7.99 -4.10 13.21
N ARG A 142 8.08 -4.49 14.48
CA ARG A 142 6.93 -4.71 15.37
C ARG A 142 6.68 -3.52 16.29
N SER A 143 7.74 -2.77 16.58
CA SER A 143 7.76 -1.65 17.50
C SER A 143 8.66 -0.54 16.97
N GLU A 144 8.60 0.64 17.60
CA GLU A 144 9.50 1.75 17.27
C GLU A 144 10.96 1.44 17.60
N GLY A 145 11.22 0.64 18.64
CA GLY A 145 12.57 0.19 18.98
C GLY A 145 13.20 -0.72 17.92
N ASP A 146 12.40 -1.38 17.08
CA ASP A 146 12.94 -2.18 15.97
C ASP A 146 13.50 -1.32 14.84
N LEU A 147 13.18 -0.02 14.81
CA LEU A 147 13.69 0.89 13.78
C LEU A 147 15.22 0.98 13.88
N THR A 148 15.78 1.20 15.06
CA THR A 148 17.24 1.35 15.23
C THR A 148 18.00 0.05 14.95
N ARG A 149 17.36 -1.11 15.06
CA ARG A 149 18.02 -2.43 14.85
C ARG A 149 18.33 -2.74 13.39
N VAL A 150 17.65 -2.08 12.44
CA VAL A 150 17.83 -2.34 11.01
C VAL A 150 19.19 -1.85 10.50
N SER A 151 19.80 -0.86 11.18
CA SER A 151 21.15 -0.36 10.86
C SER A 151 22.27 -1.14 11.56
N VAL A 152 21.95 -1.90 12.62
CA VAL A 152 22.94 -2.62 13.41
C VAL A 152 23.05 -4.06 12.89
N GLN A 153 23.71 -4.23 11.75
CA GLN A 153 24.55 -5.42 11.64
C GLN A 153 25.88 -5.04 12.30
N PRO A 154 26.28 -5.67 13.43
CA PRO A 154 27.69 -5.72 13.73
C PRO A 154 28.31 -6.50 12.55
N CYS A 155 28.99 -5.79 11.65
CA CYS A 155 30.00 -6.42 10.83
C CYS A 155 30.94 -7.14 11.81
N CYS A 156 31.13 -8.43 11.60
CA CYS A 156 31.95 -9.33 12.39
C CYS A 156 33.22 -8.65 12.93
N LEU A 157 33.18 -8.25 14.20
CA LEU A 157 34.32 -8.23 15.10
C LEU A 157 34.03 -9.30 16.17
N GLU A 158 33.87 -10.54 15.72
CA GLU A 158 34.18 -11.67 16.58
C GLU A 158 35.70 -11.83 16.56
N TYR A 159 36.31 -11.33 17.64
CA TYR A 159 37.22 -12.11 18.46
C TYR A 159 38.16 -13.08 17.71
N VAL A 160 39.35 -12.60 17.34
CA VAL A 160 40.57 -13.38 17.49
C VAL A 160 41.58 -12.51 18.21
N GLY A 161 41.41 -12.44 19.52
CA GLY A 161 42.44 -12.03 20.47
C GLY A 161 42.74 -13.24 21.35
N LEU A 162 43.71 -14.04 20.91
CA LEU A 162 44.73 -14.78 21.67
C LEU A 162 45.52 -15.65 20.68
#